data_AF-A0A1A8I338-F1
#
_entry.id   AF-A0A1A8I338-F1
#
_cell.length_a   1.000
_cell.length_b   1.000
_cell.length_c   1.000
_cell.angle_alpha   90.00
_cell.angle_beta   90.00
_cell.angle_gamma   90.00
#
_symmetry.space_group_name_H-M   'P 1'
#
loop_
_entity.id
_entity.type
_entity.pdbx_description
1 polymer ?
#
loop_
_entity_poly.entity_id
_entity_poly.type
_entity_poly.pdbx_seq_one_letter_code
_entity_poly.pdbx_strand_id
1 'polypeptide(L)'
;PLGLYSELSLRPPDLKHSAQARLNPSRWKLCLLLTKVKLEEALFGPAAALQTCEDMLHRWQSCYDFSRLSDTDDSSSLPAAEKSEVSPVVRKASIHLNLPDFQDASIGSLSPPSVAASRLEAAFSEVSEVSSSRRQGPSYIWTTLESIWLQSGELFMADGRLKEAQFCIAEAGLLFPNSHCVLLQRGRLAELRGQMNEAKSLYDEALAIHPAGERVLLHMGHLLVKTGRVHLGEKVLRDAVQMHSTSHEAWSGLGEALQALNHSEASDCFFTALELEASCPIRPFTIIPREL
;
A
#
# COMPACT_ATOMS: atom_id res chain seq x y z
N PRO A 1 14.69 65.61 19.76
CA PRO A 1 14.92 65.64 18.30
C PRO A 1 14.72 64.23 17.71
N LEU A 2 13.47 63.81 17.49
CA LEU A 2 12.64 64.07 16.30
C LEU A 2 12.99 63.15 15.11
N GLY A 3 12.00 62.33 14.72
CA GLY A 3 11.83 61.75 13.38
C GLY A 3 12.63 60.47 13.12
N LEU A 4 12.05 59.33 12.75
CA LEU A 4 10.88 59.12 11.91
C LEU A 4 10.15 57.83 12.32
N TYR A 5 8.94 58.01 12.86
CA TYR A 5 7.85 57.05 12.71
C TYR A 5 7.37 57.16 11.26
N SER A 6 7.29 56.03 10.56
CA SER A 6 6.38 55.89 9.42
C SER A 6 5.62 54.59 9.60
N GLU A 7 4.37 54.74 10.05
CA GLU A 7 3.32 53.75 10.01
C GLU A 7 3.26 53.09 8.63
N LEU A 8 3.38 51.77 8.58
CA LEU A 8 2.81 50.98 7.49
C LEU A 8 1.80 50.02 8.12
N SER A 9 0.66 50.62 8.46
CA SER A 9 -0.68 50.08 8.32
C SER A 9 -0.76 48.61 7.90
N LEU A 10 -1.05 47.76 8.88
CA LEU A 10 -1.72 46.48 8.70
C LEU A 10 -2.86 46.58 7.67
N ARG A 11 -2.63 46.08 6.47
CA ARG A 11 -3.68 45.55 5.58
C ARG A 11 -3.14 44.28 4.92
N PRO A 12 -3.86 43.15 5.00
CA PRO A 12 -3.49 41.94 4.30
C PRO A 12 -4.16 41.92 2.91
N PRO A 13 -3.37 42.06 1.85
CA PRO A 13 -3.58 41.29 0.63
C PRO A 13 -2.26 40.55 0.41
N ASP A 14 -2.12 39.28 0.81
CA ASP A 14 -2.29 38.19 -0.16
C ASP A 14 -2.27 36.81 0.53
N LEU A 15 -2.61 36.76 1.82
CA LEU A 15 -2.75 35.51 2.59
C LEU A 15 -3.90 34.60 2.10
N LYS A 16 -4.72 35.05 1.15
CA LYS A 16 -5.78 34.22 0.55
C LYS A 16 -5.30 33.35 -0.62
N HIS A 17 -4.22 33.72 -1.31
CA HIS A 17 -3.71 32.90 -2.42
C HIS A 17 -2.69 31.84 -2.00
N SER A 18 -2.05 31.97 -0.83
CA SER A 18 -1.13 30.96 -0.29
C SER A 18 -1.80 29.93 0.63
N ALA A 19 -2.91 30.27 1.30
CA ALA A 19 -3.60 29.37 2.23
C ALA A 19 -4.58 28.37 1.57
N GLN A 20 -4.90 28.56 0.28
CA GLN A 20 -5.80 27.70 -0.49
C GLN A 20 -5.10 26.79 -1.50
N ALA A 21 -3.76 26.86 -1.58
CA ALA A 21 -2.98 25.91 -2.34
C ALA A 21 -2.72 24.62 -1.55
N ARG A 22 -3.72 23.72 -1.58
CA ARG A 22 -3.52 22.27 -1.74
C ARG A 22 -3.04 21.41 -0.55
N LEU A 23 -3.61 21.60 0.64
CA LEU A 23 -3.82 20.44 1.53
C LEU A 23 -4.89 19.54 0.90
N ASN A 24 -4.51 18.51 0.14
CA ASN A 24 -5.45 17.51 -0.38
C ASN A 24 -6.15 16.83 0.81
N PRO A 25 -7.44 17.13 1.10
CA PRO A 25 -8.11 16.62 2.29
C PRO A 25 -8.19 15.08 2.30
N SER A 26 -8.15 14.49 1.10
CA SER A 26 -8.06 13.07 0.82
C SER A 26 -6.76 12.41 1.31
N ARG A 27 -5.60 13.07 1.16
CA ARG A 27 -4.30 12.52 1.55
C ARG A 27 -4.13 12.47 3.08
N TRP A 28 -4.53 13.54 3.77
CA TRP A 28 -4.57 13.58 5.24
C TRP A 28 -5.51 12.51 5.80
N LYS A 29 -6.73 12.43 5.25
CA LYS A 29 -7.74 11.46 5.67
C LYS A 29 -7.26 10.02 5.46
N LEU A 30 -6.51 9.76 4.38
CA LEU A 30 -5.86 8.46 4.16
C LEU A 30 -4.78 8.16 5.20
N CYS A 31 -3.86 9.09 5.46
CA CYS A 31 -2.80 8.89 6.45
C CYS A 31 -3.38 8.55 7.82
N LEU A 32 -4.47 9.21 8.23
CA LEU A 32 -5.21 8.88 9.44
C LEU A 32 -5.84 7.49 9.40
N LEU A 33 -6.52 7.14 8.31
CA LEU A 33 -7.18 5.83 8.19
C LEU A 33 -6.15 4.68 8.18
N LEU A 34 -5.01 4.83 7.50
CA LEU A 34 -3.92 3.85 7.58
C LEU A 34 -3.30 3.78 8.98
N THR A 35 -3.26 4.90 9.71
CA THR A 35 -2.83 4.90 11.12
C THR A 35 -3.83 4.17 12.01
N LYS A 36 -5.14 4.36 11.76
CA LYS A 36 -6.21 3.63 12.43
C LYS A 36 -6.07 2.12 12.20
N VAL A 37 -5.85 1.69 10.96
CA VAL A 37 -5.63 0.27 10.62
C VAL A 37 -4.46 -0.31 11.42
N LYS A 38 -3.31 0.37 11.47
CA LYS A 38 -2.16 -0.10 12.24
C LYS A 38 -2.40 -0.13 13.75
N LEU A 39 -3.13 0.84 14.29
CA LEU A 39 -3.53 0.83 15.69
C LEU A 39 -4.48 -0.33 16.01
N GLU A 40 -5.45 -0.60 15.13
CA GLU A 40 -6.39 -1.71 15.31
C GLU A 40 -5.70 -3.06 15.18
N GLU A 41 -4.74 -3.20 14.26
CA GLU A 41 -3.89 -4.39 14.14
C GLU A 41 -3.18 -4.68 15.46
N ALA A 42 -2.58 -3.66 16.08
CA ALA A 42 -1.84 -3.82 17.34
C ALA A 42 -2.74 -4.05 18.57
N LEU A 43 -3.93 -3.45 18.62
CA LEU A 43 -4.81 -3.51 19.80
C LEU A 43 -5.84 -4.64 19.75
N PHE A 44 -6.36 -4.95 18.56
CA PHE A 44 -7.50 -5.84 18.35
C PHE A 44 -7.22 -6.99 17.37
N GLY A 45 -6.03 -6.98 16.73
CA GLY A 45 -5.61 -8.01 15.78
C GLY A 45 -6.02 -7.74 14.33
N PRO A 46 -5.58 -8.61 13.40
CA PRO A 46 -5.70 -8.37 11.96
C PRO A 46 -7.15 -8.35 11.46
N ALA A 47 -8.06 -9.14 12.06
CA ALA A 47 -9.46 -9.20 11.65
C ALA A 47 -10.18 -7.84 11.82
N ALA A 48 -9.96 -7.14 12.93
CA ALA A 48 -10.54 -5.82 13.16
C ALA A 48 -9.98 -4.77 12.19
N ALA A 49 -8.68 -4.83 11.93
CA ALA A 49 -8.00 -3.95 10.99
C ALA A 49 -8.49 -4.15 9.54
N LEU A 50 -8.81 -5.39 9.15
CA LEU A 50 -9.36 -5.73 7.83
C LEU A 50 -10.74 -5.09 7.60
N GLN A 51 -11.58 -5.01 8.63
CA GLN A 51 -12.87 -4.31 8.53
C GLN A 51 -12.69 -2.83 8.17
N THR A 52 -11.70 -2.16 8.77
CA THR A 52 -11.39 -0.78 8.43
C THR A 52 -10.85 -0.66 6.99
N CYS A 53 -10.06 -1.62 6.53
CA CYS A 53 -9.63 -1.66 5.13
C CYS A 53 -10.81 -1.82 4.16
N GLU A 54 -11.80 -2.65 4.48
CA GLU A 54 -13.02 -2.81 3.69
C GLU A 54 -13.82 -1.50 3.63
N ASP A 55 -14.01 -0.83 4.77
CA ASP A 55 -14.64 0.49 4.84
C ASP A 55 -13.89 1.52 3.99
N MET A 56 -12.55 1.46 3.97
CA MET A 56 -11.72 2.33 3.15
C MET A 56 -11.93 2.07 1.66
N LEU A 57 -12.03 0.81 1.22
CA LEU A 57 -12.33 0.45 -0.17
C LEU A 57 -13.72 0.95 -0.58
N HIS A 58 -14.74 0.73 0.24
CA HIS A 58 -16.09 1.24 -0.04
C HIS A 58 -16.14 2.76 -0.12
N ARG A 59 -15.43 3.47 0.78
CA ARG A 59 -15.33 4.93 0.73
C ARG A 59 -14.60 5.40 -0.52
N TRP A 60 -13.50 4.74 -0.89
CA TRP A 60 -12.80 5.04 -2.13
C TRP A 60 -13.70 4.83 -3.34
N GLN A 61 -14.41 3.69 -3.41
CA GLN A 61 -15.36 3.38 -4.47
C GLN A 61 -16.46 4.44 -4.55
N SER A 62 -17.09 4.80 -3.42
CA SER A 62 -18.12 5.83 -3.39
C SER A 62 -17.63 7.23 -3.80
N CYS A 63 -16.38 7.57 -3.54
CA CYS A 63 -15.81 8.88 -3.89
C CYS A 63 -15.32 8.96 -5.34
N TYR A 64 -14.96 7.83 -5.94
CA TYR A 64 -14.28 7.79 -7.24
C TYR A 64 -14.98 6.87 -8.24
N ASP A 65 -16.26 6.55 -8.04
CA ASP A 65 -17.08 5.86 -9.04
C ASP A 65 -17.33 6.78 -10.24
N PHE A 66 -16.41 6.75 -11.21
CA PHE A 66 -16.48 7.49 -12.47
C PHE A 66 -17.70 7.12 -13.33
N SER A 67 -18.50 6.13 -12.93
CA SER A 67 -19.72 5.74 -13.64
C SER A 67 -20.88 6.73 -13.49
N ARG A 68 -20.90 7.56 -12.43
CA ARG A 68 -22.06 8.42 -12.09
C ARG A 68 -22.05 9.84 -12.65
N LEU A 69 -20.96 10.30 -13.27
CA LEU A 69 -20.80 11.72 -13.68
C LEU A 69 -21.31 12.06 -15.08
N SER A 70 -22.00 11.16 -15.80
CA SER A 70 -22.52 11.46 -17.15
C SER A 70 -24.02 11.74 -17.26
N ASP A 71 -24.80 11.58 -16.18
CA ASP A 71 -26.26 11.47 -16.32
C ASP A 71 -27.05 12.67 -15.77
N THR A 72 -26.38 13.76 -15.39
CA THR A 72 -27.07 14.98 -14.97
C THR A 72 -26.43 16.20 -15.62
N ASP A 73 -26.78 16.43 -16.89
CA ASP A 73 -27.03 17.75 -17.49
C ASP A 73 -27.29 17.54 -18.99
N ASP A 74 -28.56 17.38 -19.39
CA ASP A 74 -29.28 18.53 -19.93
C ASP A 74 -30.74 18.19 -20.23
N SER A 75 -31.63 19.04 -19.71
CA SER A 75 -33.05 19.03 -20.02
C SER A 75 -33.30 20.01 -21.16
N SER A 76 -33.66 19.51 -22.34
CA SER A 76 -34.36 20.35 -23.31
C SER A 76 -35.33 19.52 -24.16
N SER A 77 -36.47 20.14 -24.45
CA SER A 77 -37.76 19.55 -24.77
C SER A 77 -37.94 19.16 -26.26
N LEU A 78 -38.94 18.28 -26.51
CA LEU A 78 -39.79 18.08 -27.72
C LEU A 78 -39.57 16.80 -28.59
N PRO A 79 -40.64 16.30 -29.29
CA PRO A 79 -41.01 14.88 -29.24
C PRO A 79 -40.87 14.05 -30.53
N ALA A 80 -40.94 12.73 -30.34
CA ALA A 80 -41.37 11.63 -31.23
C ALA A 80 -41.14 11.72 -32.75
N ALA A 81 -40.21 10.90 -33.27
CA ALA A 81 -40.40 10.08 -34.47
C ALA A 81 -39.31 8.99 -34.58
N GLU A 82 -39.74 7.82 -35.02
CA GLU A 82 -39.01 6.55 -35.17
C GLU A 82 -37.76 6.64 -36.07
N LYS A 83 -36.67 5.93 -35.71
CA LYS A 83 -36.11 4.79 -36.49
C LYS A 83 -34.80 4.24 -35.92
N SER A 84 -34.79 2.90 -35.82
CA SER A 84 -33.72 1.90 -35.96
C SER A 84 -32.25 2.21 -35.60
N GLU A 85 -31.76 1.30 -34.74
CA GLU A 85 -30.54 0.48 -34.91
C GLU A 85 -29.24 0.86 -34.19
N VAL A 86 -29.04 0.09 -33.11
CA VAL A 86 -27.78 -0.46 -32.58
C VAL A 86 -26.73 0.56 -32.13
N SER A 87 -26.98 1.16 -30.97
CA SER A 87 -25.89 1.62 -30.10
C SER A 87 -25.25 0.41 -29.40
N PRO A 88 -23.92 0.26 -29.36
CA PRO A 88 -23.32 -0.77 -28.53
C PRO A 88 -23.65 -0.42 -27.09
N VAL A 89 -24.36 -1.31 -26.40
CA VAL A 89 -24.54 -1.21 -24.95
C VAL A 89 -23.17 -1.42 -24.33
N VAL A 90 -22.41 -0.34 -24.17
CA VAL A 90 -21.25 -0.31 -23.29
C VAL A 90 -21.83 -0.44 -21.88
N ARG A 91 -21.99 -1.68 -21.42
CA ARG A 91 -22.23 -1.97 -20.00
C ARG A 91 -21.03 -1.39 -19.25
N LYS A 92 -21.17 -0.18 -18.71
CA LYS A 92 -20.18 0.43 -17.83
C LYS A 92 -20.01 -0.51 -16.63
N ALA A 93 -18.90 -1.24 -16.60
CA ALA A 93 -18.57 -2.13 -15.50
C ALA A 93 -18.35 -1.30 -14.23
N SER A 94 -19.31 -1.36 -13.32
CA SER A 94 -19.20 -0.87 -11.94
C SER A 94 -18.06 -1.62 -11.28
N ILE A 95 -17.04 -0.91 -10.79
CA ILE A 95 -15.90 -1.53 -10.10
C ILE A 95 -16.39 -1.90 -8.70
N HIS A 96 -16.71 -3.17 -8.45
CA HIS A 96 -16.98 -3.66 -7.09
C HIS A 96 -15.65 -4.00 -6.41
N LEU A 97 -15.25 -3.17 -5.43
CA LEU A 97 -14.05 -3.38 -4.61
C LEU A 97 -14.45 -4.01 -3.28
N ASN A 98 -14.39 -5.34 -3.19
CA ASN A 98 -14.63 -6.08 -1.95
C ASN A 98 -13.36 -6.85 -1.58
N LEU A 99 -13.08 -6.96 -0.27
CA LEU A 99 -12.04 -7.87 0.19
C LEU A 99 -12.50 -9.32 -0.07
N PRO A 100 -11.57 -10.21 -0.47
CA PRO A 100 -11.92 -11.60 -0.72
C PRO A 100 -12.24 -12.31 0.59
N ASP A 101 -13.34 -13.05 0.61
CA ASP A 101 -13.62 -14.05 1.64
C ASP A 101 -13.77 -15.44 1.01
N PHE A 102 -12.69 -16.23 1.05
CA PHE A 102 -12.67 -17.56 0.44
C PHE A 102 -13.22 -18.66 1.36
N GLN A 103 -13.80 -18.30 2.52
CA GLN A 103 -14.33 -19.25 3.50
C GLN A 103 -15.59 -20.00 3.02
N ASP A 104 -16.29 -19.49 1.99
CA ASP A 104 -17.55 -20.08 1.50
C ASP A 104 -17.39 -21.22 0.47
N ALA A 105 -16.17 -21.61 0.11
CA ALA A 105 -15.96 -22.69 -0.87
C ALA A 105 -16.20 -24.11 -0.32
N SER A 106 -16.54 -24.27 0.97
CA SER A 106 -16.78 -25.58 1.60
C SER A 106 -18.25 -26.03 1.63
N ILE A 107 -19.20 -25.27 1.07
CA ILE A 107 -20.58 -25.75 0.88
C ILE A 107 -20.93 -25.77 -0.61
N GLY A 108 -20.57 -26.87 -1.25
CA GLY A 108 -21.25 -27.35 -2.45
C GLY A 108 -20.92 -26.67 -3.78
N SER A 109 -19.68 -26.80 -4.26
CA SER A 109 -19.42 -26.78 -5.70
C SER A 109 -18.06 -27.41 -6.02
N LEU A 110 -18.08 -28.60 -6.62
CA LEU A 110 -16.92 -29.21 -7.26
C LEU A 110 -16.56 -28.42 -8.53
N SER A 111 -15.95 -27.24 -8.39
CA SER A 111 -15.28 -26.59 -9.52
C SER A 111 -13.78 -26.89 -9.44
N PRO A 112 -13.19 -27.55 -10.46
CA PRO A 112 -11.77 -27.90 -10.44
C PRO A 112 -10.89 -26.63 -10.37
N PRO A 113 -9.67 -26.71 -9.83
CA PRO A 113 -8.77 -25.56 -9.62
C PRO A 113 -8.52 -24.74 -10.90
N SER A 114 -8.68 -25.36 -12.07
CA SER A 114 -8.65 -24.71 -13.38
C SER A 114 -9.72 -23.63 -13.55
N VAL A 115 -10.94 -23.79 -13.03
CA VAL A 115 -12.03 -22.82 -13.20
C VAL A 115 -11.84 -21.60 -12.30
N ALA A 116 -11.31 -21.77 -11.09
CA ALA A 116 -10.97 -20.65 -10.20
C ALA A 116 -9.76 -19.88 -10.71
N ALA A 117 -8.74 -20.58 -11.23
CA ALA A 117 -7.60 -19.98 -11.91
C ALA A 117 -8.04 -19.26 -13.20
N SER A 118 -8.91 -19.86 -14.01
CA SER A 118 -9.46 -19.22 -15.22
C SER A 118 -10.36 -18.04 -14.91
N ARG A 119 -11.06 -18.02 -13.76
CA ARG A 119 -11.82 -16.83 -13.31
C ARG A 119 -10.91 -15.72 -12.81
N LEU A 120 -9.80 -16.07 -12.15
CA LEU A 120 -8.72 -15.13 -11.80
C LEU A 120 -8.08 -14.55 -13.06
N GLU A 121 -7.71 -15.38 -14.03
CA GLU A 121 -7.14 -14.96 -15.31
C GLU A 121 -8.13 -14.14 -16.16
N ALA A 122 -9.41 -14.52 -16.19
CA ALA A 122 -10.45 -13.74 -16.87
C ALA A 122 -10.69 -12.38 -16.20
N ALA A 123 -10.71 -12.34 -14.85
CA ALA A 123 -10.76 -11.08 -14.12
C ALA A 123 -9.49 -10.23 -14.38
N PHE A 124 -8.31 -10.83 -14.43
CA PHE A 124 -7.08 -10.13 -14.78
C PHE A 124 -7.07 -9.62 -16.23
N SER A 125 -7.64 -10.38 -17.18
CA SER A 125 -7.72 -9.97 -18.58
C SER A 125 -8.73 -8.84 -18.80
N GLU A 126 -9.89 -8.89 -18.14
CA GLU A 126 -10.90 -7.82 -18.17
C GLU A 126 -10.43 -6.56 -17.43
N VAL A 127 -9.70 -6.70 -16.31
CA VAL A 127 -9.13 -5.57 -15.56
C VAL A 127 -7.91 -4.98 -16.27
N SER A 128 -7.13 -5.78 -17.02
CA SER A 128 -5.99 -5.30 -17.83
C SER A 128 -6.44 -4.40 -18.98
N GLU A 129 -7.49 -4.77 -19.73
CA GLU A 129 -8.08 -3.91 -20.79
C GLU A 129 -8.73 -2.64 -20.20
N VAL A 130 -9.29 -2.73 -19.00
CA VAL A 130 -9.85 -1.60 -18.24
C VAL A 130 -8.75 -0.68 -17.67
N SER A 131 -7.58 -1.20 -17.32
CA SER A 131 -6.50 -0.45 -16.66
C SER A 131 -5.81 0.57 -17.56
N SER A 132 -5.84 0.37 -18.88
CA SER A 132 -5.18 1.24 -19.86
C SER A 132 -6.03 2.44 -20.26
N SER A 133 -7.35 2.28 -20.25
CA SER A 133 -8.33 3.29 -20.69
C SER A 133 -8.91 4.13 -19.54
N ARG A 134 -8.76 3.70 -18.28
CA ARG A 134 -9.51 4.23 -17.12
C ARG A 134 -8.70 5.04 -16.10
N ARG A 135 -7.41 5.31 -16.34
CA ARG A 135 -6.57 6.17 -15.46
C ARG A 135 -6.82 7.66 -15.68
N GLN A 136 -8.08 8.08 -15.74
CA GLN A 136 -8.43 9.50 -15.72
C GLN A 136 -8.58 9.93 -14.26
N GLY A 137 -7.64 10.74 -13.78
CA GLY A 137 -7.70 11.29 -12.42
C GLY A 137 -6.31 11.58 -11.85
N PRO A 138 -6.22 12.43 -10.81
CA PRO A 138 -4.97 12.66 -10.11
C PRO A 138 -4.29 11.37 -9.62
N SER A 139 -2.98 11.25 -9.84
CA SER A 139 -2.17 10.06 -9.48
C SER A 139 -2.36 9.61 -8.03
N TYR A 140 -2.57 10.54 -7.10
CA TYR A 140 -2.74 10.23 -5.67
C TYR A 140 -3.96 9.34 -5.36
N ILE A 141 -5.00 9.34 -6.21
CA ILE A 141 -6.20 8.52 -6.01
C ILE A 141 -5.85 7.04 -6.15
N TRP A 142 -5.02 6.72 -7.13
CA TRP A 142 -4.60 5.36 -7.43
C TRP A 142 -3.54 4.89 -6.44
N THR A 143 -2.59 5.75 -6.05
CA THR A 143 -1.62 5.40 -4.99
C THR A 143 -2.30 5.19 -3.63
N THR A 144 -3.43 5.86 -3.40
CA THR A 144 -4.29 5.60 -2.24
C THR A 144 -4.88 4.19 -2.29
N LEU A 145 -5.46 3.81 -3.43
CA LEU A 145 -6.03 2.48 -3.61
C LEU A 145 -4.97 1.38 -3.49
N GLU A 146 -3.80 1.58 -4.10
CA GLU A 146 -2.63 0.71 -3.95
C GLU A 146 -2.27 0.54 -2.47
N SER A 147 -2.19 1.64 -1.72
CA SER A 147 -1.85 1.59 -0.29
C SER A 147 -2.87 0.79 0.53
N ILE A 148 -4.16 0.90 0.21
CA ILE A 148 -5.22 0.12 0.88
C ILE A 148 -5.04 -1.36 0.57
N TRP A 149 -4.85 -1.73 -0.71
CA TRP A 149 -4.64 -3.11 -1.10
C TRP A 149 -3.39 -3.74 -0.47
N LEU A 150 -2.28 -3.01 -0.45
CA LEU A 150 -1.05 -3.48 0.18
C LEU A 150 -1.21 -3.65 1.69
N GLN A 151 -1.95 -2.75 2.35
CA GLN A 151 -2.23 -2.86 3.77
C GLN A 151 -3.10 -4.07 4.08
N SER A 152 -4.16 -4.31 3.30
CA SER A 152 -4.99 -5.52 3.41
C SER A 152 -4.18 -6.79 3.17
N GLY A 153 -3.32 -6.80 2.15
CA GLY A 153 -2.44 -7.93 1.86
C GLY A 153 -1.50 -8.26 3.02
N GLU A 154 -0.92 -7.25 3.66
CA GLU A 154 -0.09 -7.41 4.86
C GLU A 154 -0.88 -8.00 6.04
N LEU A 155 -2.10 -7.53 6.27
CA LEU A 155 -2.97 -8.06 7.34
C LEU A 155 -3.38 -9.51 7.08
N PHE A 156 -3.72 -9.86 5.84
CA PHE A 156 -4.03 -11.25 5.48
C PHE A 156 -2.81 -12.17 5.62
N MET A 157 -1.60 -11.69 5.34
CA MET A 157 -0.38 -12.46 5.60
C MET A 157 -0.17 -12.67 7.10
N ALA A 158 -0.42 -11.65 7.93
CA ALA A 158 -0.35 -11.75 9.39
C ALA A 158 -1.40 -12.74 9.96
N ASP A 159 -2.58 -12.80 9.35
CA ASP A 159 -3.66 -13.74 9.69
C ASP A 159 -3.44 -15.17 9.10
N GLY A 160 -2.39 -15.38 8.29
CA GLY A 160 -2.10 -16.66 7.64
C GLY A 160 -2.96 -16.98 6.40
N ARG A 161 -3.82 -16.06 5.98
CA ARG A 161 -4.72 -16.17 4.82
C ARG A 161 -3.99 -15.83 3.52
N LEU A 162 -3.09 -16.72 3.09
CA LEU A 162 -2.17 -16.47 1.98
C LEU A 162 -2.83 -16.34 0.59
N LYS A 163 -4.07 -16.81 0.40
CA LYS A 163 -4.79 -16.70 -0.88
C LYS A 163 -5.38 -15.30 -1.03
N GLU A 164 -6.01 -14.80 0.02
CA GLU A 164 -6.55 -13.45 0.14
C GLU A 164 -5.43 -12.40 0.04
N ALA A 165 -4.30 -12.66 0.69
CA ALA A 165 -3.11 -11.82 0.55
C ALA A 165 -2.64 -11.73 -0.90
N GLN A 166 -2.59 -12.86 -1.62
CA GLN A 166 -2.20 -12.88 -3.03
C GLN A 166 -3.14 -12.04 -3.89
N PHE A 167 -4.45 -12.17 -3.66
CA PHE A 167 -5.44 -11.37 -4.38
C PHE A 167 -5.21 -9.87 -4.17
N CYS A 168 -5.07 -9.43 -2.92
CA CYS A 168 -4.83 -8.01 -2.61
C CYS A 168 -3.54 -7.47 -3.25
N ILE A 169 -2.46 -8.26 -3.18
CA ILE A 169 -1.17 -7.87 -3.78
C ILE A 169 -1.25 -7.85 -5.31
N ALA A 170 -2.01 -8.76 -5.93
CA ALA A 170 -2.24 -8.75 -7.37
C ALA A 170 -3.02 -7.50 -7.80
N GLU A 171 -4.09 -7.13 -7.10
CA GLU A 171 -4.86 -5.90 -7.35
C GLU A 171 -3.97 -4.65 -7.23
N ALA A 172 -3.11 -4.57 -6.21
CA ALA A 172 -2.13 -3.48 -6.10
C ALA A 172 -1.14 -3.47 -7.30
N GLY A 173 -0.71 -4.64 -7.75
CA GLY A 173 0.17 -4.79 -8.91
C GLY A 173 -0.46 -4.38 -10.24
N LEU A 174 -1.78 -4.53 -10.41
CA LEU A 174 -2.49 -4.02 -11.59
C LEU A 174 -2.46 -2.49 -11.67
N LEU A 175 -2.46 -1.83 -10.50
CA LEU A 175 -2.35 -0.36 -10.42
C LEU A 175 -0.92 0.11 -10.72
N PHE A 176 0.07 -0.51 -10.05
CA PHE A 176 1.48 -0.14 -10.19
C PHE A 176 2.38 -1.39 -10.28
N PRO A 177 2.58 -1.94 -11.49
CA PRO A 177 3.36 -3.16 -11.68
C PRO A 177 4.83 -3.05 -11.23
N ASN A 178 5.40 -1.85 -11.35
CA ASN A 178 6.80 -1.54 -11.01
C ASN A 178 6.93 -0.85 -9.64
N SER A 179 5.95 -1.02 -8.74
CA SER A 179 6.04 -0.49 -7.38
C SER A 179 6.94 -1.37 -6.52
N HIS A 180 8.00 -0.79 -5.95
CA HIS A 180 8.88 -1.50 -5.01
C HIS A 180 8.09 -2.01 -3.79
N CYS A 181 7.04 -1.32 -3.37
CA CYS A 181 6.15 -1.75 -2.29
C CYS A 181 5.37 -3.02 -2.66
N VAL A 182 4.86 -3.11 -3.89
CA VAL A 182 4.19 -4.31 -4.40
C VAL A 182 5.17 -5.49 -4.48
N LEU A 183 6.35 -5.27 -5.07
CA LEU A 183 7.39 -6.31 -5.17
C LEU A 183 7.83 -6.82 -3.80
N LEU A 184 7.97 -5.92 -2.81
CA LEU A 184 8.24 -6.29 -1.42
C LEU A 184 7.16 -7.21 -0.85
N GLN A 185 5.87 -6.88 -1.00
CA GLN A 185 4.80 -7.74 -0.48
C GLN A 185 4.72 -9.08 -1.23
N ARG A 186 4.97 -9.11 -2.54
CA ARG A 186 5.09 -10.37 -3.30
C ARG A 186 6.24 -11.24 -2.77
N GLY A 187 7.40 -10.64 -2.50
CA GLY A 187 8.55 -11.34 -1.95
C GLY A 187 8.26 -11.94 -0.57
N ARG A 188 7.60 -11.16 0.32
CA ARG A 188 7.17 -11.64 1.63
C ARG A 188 6.18 -12.79 1.53
N LEU A 189 5.21 -12.70 0.61
CA LEU A 189 4.26 -13.78 0.37
C LEU A 189 4.96 -15.05 -0.14
N ALA A 190 5.97 -14.91 -1.01
CA ALA A 190 6.79 -16.03 -1.48
C ALA A 190 7.61 -16.67 -0.34
N GLU A 191 8.17 -15.87 0.58
CA GLU A 191 8.82 -16.39 1.80
C GLU A 191 7.86 -17.23 2.65
N LEU A 192 6.65 -16.73 2.88
CA LEU A 192 5.63 -17.45 3.66
C LEU A 192 5.19 -18.77 3.01
N ARG A 193 5.33 -18.89 1.68
CA ARG A 193 5.09 -20.12 0.92
C ARG A 193 6.30 -21.05 0.86
N GLY A 194 7.44 -20.65 1.41
CA GLY A 194 8.70 -21.40 1.35
C GLY A 194 9.46 -21.25 0.03
N GLN A 195 9.04 -20.35 -0.86
CA GLN A 195 9.64 -20.13 -2.18
C GLN A 195 10.82 -19.14 -2.09
N MET A 196 11.88 -19.52 -1.39
CA MET A 196 13.00 -18.62 -1.04
C MET A 196 13.74 -18.02 -2.25
N ASN A 197 13.87 -18.77 -3.35
CA ASN A 197 14.53 -18.27 -4.56
C ASN A 197 13.69 -17.21 -5.28
N GLU A 198 12.38 -17.38 -5.32
CA GLU A 198 11.44 -16.42 -5.90
C GLU A 198 11.42 -15.14 -5.07
N ALA A 199 11.34 -15.27 -3.73
CA ALA A 199 11.41 -14.13 -2.81
C ALA A 199 12.68 -13.30 -3.04
N LYS A 200 13.84 -13.97 -3.21
CA LYS A 200 15.10 -13.29 -3.51
C LYS A 200 15.04 -12.50 -4.81
N SER A 201 14.52 -13.09 -5.90
CA SER A 201 14.38 -12.38 -7.19
C SER A 201 13.52 -11.13 -7.05
N LEU A 202 12.40 -11.24 -6.33
CA LEU A 202 11.48 -10.13 -6.11
C LEU A 202 12.11 -9.02 -5.27
N TYR A 203 12.93 -9.35 -4.27
CA TYR A 203 13.69 -8.36 -3.50
C TYR A 203 14.81 -7.72 -4.32
N ASP A 204 15.53 -8.48 -5.15
CA ASP A 204 16.54 -7.94 -6.06
C ASP A 204 15.89 -6.94 -7.05
N GLU A 205 14.71 -7.25 -7.59
CA GLU A 205 13.94 -6.34 -8.44
C GLU A 205 13.45 -5.10 -7.67
N ALA A 206 12.96 -5.26 -6.44
CA ALA A 206 12.52 -4.14 -5.61
C ALA A 206 13.69 -3.19 -5.27
N LEU A 207 14.88 -3.73 -4.98
CA LEU A 207 16.10 -2.95 -4.73
C LEU A 207 16.64 -2.30 -6.00
N ALA A 208 16.46 -2.90 -7.17
CA ALA A 208 16.81 -2.25 -8.44
C ALA A 208 15.98 -0.98 -8.68
N ILE A 209 14.73 -0.96 -8.23
CA ILE A 209 13.82 0.19 -8.33
C ILE A 209 14.08 1.22 -7.21
N HIS A 210 14.30 0.74 -5.98
CA HIS A 210 14.55 1.59 -4.82
C HIS A 210 15.74 1.05 -3.98
N PRO A 211 16.98 1.41 -4.35
CA PRO A 211 18.19 0.87 -3.72
C PRO A 211 18.33 1.17 -2.23
N ALA A 212 17.76 2.29 -1.78
CA ALA A 212 17.77 2.74 -0.38
C ALA A 212 16.52 2.29 0.40
N GLY A 213 15.79 1.30 -0.11
CA GLY A 213 14.57 0.79 0.51
C GLY A 213 14.85 -0.02 1.77
N GLU A 214 14.86 0.65 2.93
CA GLU A 214 15.09 0.06 4.26
C GLU A 214 14.32 -1.25 4.47
N ARG A 215 12.99 -1.26 4.28
CA ARG A 215 12.17 -2.48 4.45
C ARG A 215 12.58 -3.61 3.52
N VAL A 216 13.00 -3.30 2.29
CA VAL A 216 13.42 -4.32 1.32
C VAL A 216 14.79 -4.88 1.71
N LEU A 217 15.72 -4.01 2.13
CA LEU A 217 17.03 -4.42 2.65
C LEU A 217 16.86 -5.32 3.89
N LEU A 218 15.98 -4.95 4.82
CA LEU A 218 15.66 -5.74 6.01
C LEU A 218 15.22 -7.17 5.62
N HIS A 219 14.19 -7.29 4.77
CA HIS A 219 13.66 -8.59 4.35
C HIS A 219 14.68 -9.41 3.55
N MET A 220 15.45 -8.78 2.66
CA MET A 220 16.53 -9.43 1.92
C MET A 220 17.63 -9.95 2.86
N GLY A 221 18.00 -9.15 3.86
CA GLY A 221 18.96 -9.51 4.90
C GLY A 221 18.51 -10.75 5.68
N HIS A 222 17.27 -10.75 6.18
CA HIS A 222 16.68 -11.91 6.85
C HIS A 222 16.64 -13.15 5.94
N LEU A 223 16.24 -13.00 4.68
CA LEU A 223 16.23 -14.10 3.72
C LEU A 223 17.63 -14.69 3.51
N LEU A 224 18.66 -13.85 3.42
CA LEU A 224 20.05 -14.29 3.28
C LEU A 224 20.54 -15.06 4.52
N VAL A 225 20.22 -14.58 5.73
CA VAL A 225 20.53 -15.29 6.98
C VAL A 225 19.83 -16.64 7.02
N LYS A 226 18.51 -16.69 6.75
CA LYS A 226 17.72 -17.93 6.70
C LYS A 226 18.22 -18.93 5.67
N THR A 227 18.74 -18.45 4.53
CA THR A 227 19.30 -19.31 3.46
C THR A 227 20.77 -19.69 3.69
N GLY A 228 21.34 -19.37 4.85
CA GLY A 228 22.71 -19.73 5.24
C GLY A 228 23.80 -18.81 4.71
N ARG A 229 23.45 -17.75 3.96
CA ARG A 229 24.38 -16.72 3.47
C ARG A 229 24.56 -15.61 4.50
N VAL A 230 24.91 -16.00 5.73
CA VAL A 230 24.89 -15.13 6.91
C VAL A 230 25.79 -13.89 6.75
N HIS A 231 27.01 -14.03 6.22
CA HIS A 231 27.90 -12.89 5.98
C HIS A 231 27.37 -11.87 4.97
N LEU A 232 26.60 -12.30 3.97
CA LEU A 232 25.97 -11.37 3.03
C LEU A 232 24.74 -10.73 3.68
N GLY A 233 23.96 -11.50 4.43
CA GLY A 233 22.81 -10.99 5.18
C GLY A 233 23.22 -9.91 6.19
N GLU A 234 24.30 -10.14 6.93
CA GLU A 234 24.86 -9.18 7.88
C GLU A 234 25.21 -7.84 7.22
N LYS A 235 25.88 -7.85 6.06
CA LYS A 235 26.19 -6.63 5.30
C LYS A 235 24.92 -5.88 4.88
N VAL A 236 23.96 -6.59 4.31
CA VAL A 236 22.69 -6.00 3.87
C VAL A 236 21.90 -5.42 5.06
N LEU A 237 21.95 -6.07 6.22
CA LEU A 237 21.32 -5.57 7.45
C LEU A 237 22.04 -4.35 8.02
N ARG A 238 23.38 -4.28 7.93
CA ARG A 238 24.11 -3.05 8.24
C ARG A 238 23.71 -1.91 7.32
N ASP A 239 23.53 -2.16 6.03
CA ASP A 239 23.04 -1.15 5.09
C ASP A 239 21.63 -0.68 5.48
N ALA A 240 20.73 -1.59 5.89
CA ALA A 240 19.39 -1.25 6.38
C ALA A 240 19.44 -0.32 7.62
N VAL A 241 20.31 -0.63 8.59
CA VAL A 241 20.55 0.20 9.78
C VAL A 241 21.13 1.57 9.41
N GLN A 242 22.01 1.64 8.41
CA GLN A 242 22.53 2.93 7.92
C GLN A 242 21.45 3.78 7.26
N MET A 243 20.51 3.16 6.53
CA MET A 243 19.39 3.88 5.91
C MET A 243 18.40 4.40 6.95
N HIS A 244 18.09 3.61 7.98
CA HIS A 244 17.21 4.02 9.07
C HIS A 244 17.75 3.57 10.43
N SER A 245 18.54 4.44 11.06
CA SER A 245 19.18 4.15 12.35
C SER A 245 18.21 3.97 13.52
N THR A 246 16.95 4.39 13.37
CA THR A 246 15.89 4.22 14.37
C THR A 246 15.01 3.00 14.12
N SER A 247 15.37 2.13 13.17
CA SER A 247 14.65 0.89 12.89
C SER A 247 15.01 -0.22 13.87
N HIS A 248 14.14 -0.46 14.86
CA HIS A 248 14.35 -1.57 15.81
C HIS A 248 14.39 -2.94 15.10
N GLU A 249 13.57 -3.15 14.07
CA GLU A 249 13.56 -4.39 13.27
C GLU A 249 14.91 -4.62 12.57
N ALA A 250 15.54 -3.58 12.01
CA ALA A 250 16.85 -3.70 11.38
C ALA A 250 17.98 -3.99 12.37
N TRP A 251 17.94 -3.38 13.55
CA TRP A 251 18.89 -3.68 14.63
C TRP A 251 18.73 -5.12 15.15
N SER A 252 17.49 -5.59 15.31
CA SER A 252 17.21 -6.97 15.70
C SER A 252 17.72 -7.96 14.64
N GLY A 253 17.42 -7.70 13.36
CA GLY A 253 17.90 -8.52 12.26
C GLY A 253 19.43 -8.59 12.20
N LEU A 254 20.11 -7.44 12.37
CA LEU A 254 21.56 -7.38 12.46
C LEU A 254 22.09 -8.20 13.65
N GLY A 255 21.43 -8.10 14.81
CA GLY A 255 21.73 -8.91 15.99
C GLY A 255 21.61 -10.41 15.72
N GLU A 256 20.55 -10.86 15.05
CA GLU A 256 20.36 -12.26 14.65
C GLU A 256 21.48 -12.74 13.71
N ALA A 257 21.85 -11.92 12.72
CA ALA A 257 22.92 -12.24 11.80
C ALA A 257 24.27 -12.35 12.53
N LEU A 258 24.57 -11.42 13.44
CA LEU A 258 25.81 -11.42 14.23
C LEU A 258 25.86 -12.57 15.25
N GLN A 259 24.72 -12.92 15.84
CA GLN A 259 24.59 -14.07 16.72
C GLN A 259 24.90 -15.37 15.96
N ALA A 260 24.36 -15.53 14.75
CA ALA A 260 24.68 -16.68 13.90
C ALA A 260 26.17 -16.75 13.50
N LEU A 261 26.87 -15.61 13.49
CA LEU A 261 28.32 -15.53 13.29
C LEU A 261 29.15 -15.65 14.58
N ASN A 262 28.51 -15.81 15.75
CA ASN A 262 29.14 -15.78 17.08
C ASN A 262 29.97 -14.50 17.34
N HIS A 263 29.48 -13.35 16.86
CA HIS A 263 30.14 -12.06 17.07
C HIS A 263 29.67 -11.41 18.39
N SER A 264 30.58 -10.77 19.12
CA SER A 264 30.28 -10.18 20.44
C SER A 264 29.32 -8.98 20.36
N GLU A 265 29.34 -8.25 19.24
CA GLU A 265 28.47 -7.08 18.99
C GLU A 265 26.97 -7.43 18.89
N ALA A 266 26.61 -8.72 18.80
CA ALA A 266 25.22 -9.13 18.71
C ALA A 266 24.37 -8.63 19.88
N SER A 267 24.93 -8.69 21.10
CA SER A 267 24.23 -8.24 22.31
C SER A 267 23.94 -6.73 22.30
N ASP A 268 24.90 -5.92 21.86
CA ASP A 268 24.73 -4.48 21.71
C ASP A 268 23.62 -4.14 20.70
N CYS A 269 23.55 -4.88 19.59
CA CYS A 269 22.50 -4.70 18.58
C CYS A 269 21.10 -5.04 19.13
N PHE A 270 20.98 -6.06 19.99
CA PHE A 270 19.70 -6.37 20.63
C PHE A 270 19.31 -5.32 21.67
N PHE A 271 20.27 -4.78 22.43
CA PHE A 271 19.98 -3.68 23.36
C PHE A 271 19.49 -2.43 22.63
N THR A 272 20.16 -2.03 21.54
CA THR A 272 19.69 -0.88 20.75
C THR A 272 18.32 -1.13 20.11
N ALA A 273 18.05 -2.35 19.64
CA ALA A 273 16.73 -2.72 19.14
C ALA A 273 15.63 -2.52 20.20
N LEU A 274 15.85 -3.00 21.43
CA LEU A 274 14.89 -2.87 22.53
C LEU A 274 14.65 -1.40 22.95
N GLU A 275 15.70 -0.59 23.01
CA GLU A 275 15.58 0.85 23.31
C GLU A 275 14.77 1.59 22.24
N LEU A 276 14.98 1.24 20.97
CA LEU A 276 14.26 1.83 19.85
C LEU A 276 12.80 1.34 19.80
N GLU A 277 12.54 0.07 20.08
CA GLU A 277 11.18 -0.49 20.15
C GLU A 277 10.35 0.23 21.21
N ALA A 278 10.91 0.47 22.39
CA ALA A 278 10.22 1.14 23.49
C ALA A 278 9.77 2.58 23.16
N SER A 279 10.41 3.21 22.19
CA SER A 279 10.08 4.56 21.71
C SER A 279 9.50 4.58 20.29
N CYS A 280 9.27 3.41 19.69
CA CYS A 280 8.83 3.29 18.31
C CYS A 280 7.35 3.70 18.18
N PRO A 281 7.02 4.68 17.32
CA PRO A 281 5.62 5.00 17.06
C PRO A 281 4.98 3.92 16.18
N ILE A 282 3.67 3.69 16.36
CA ILE A 282 2.87 2.76 15.53
C ILE A 282 3.05 3.01 14.01
N ARG A 283 3.31 4.26 13.64
CA ARG A 283 3.67 4.69 12.30
C ARG A 283 4.71 5.81 12.38
N PRO A 284 5.69 5.89 11.46
CA PRO A 284 6.71 6.95 11.47
C PRO A 284 6.14 8.37 11.52
N PHE A 285 6.73 9.25 12.34
CA PHE A 285 6.32 10.66 12.41
C PHE A 285 6.50 11.42 11.08
N THR A 286 7.31 10.88 10.17
CA THR A 286 7.56 11.41 8.82
C THR A 286 6.34 11.36 7.89
N ILE A 287 5.29 10.62 8.27
CA ILE A 287 4.04 10.55 7.50
C ILE A 287 3.26 11.86 7.55
N ILE A 288 3.49 12.70 8.57
CA ILE A 288 2.92 14.04 8.66
C ILE A 288 3.80 14.96 7.79
N PRO A 289 3.26 15.55 6.70
CA PRO A 289 4.04 16.44 5.85
C PRO A 289 4.50 17.65 6.66
N ARG A 290 5.81 17.93 6.61
CA ARG A 290 6.42 19.11 7.21
C ARG A 290 6.30 20.26 6.22
N GLU A 291 5.14 20.89 6.17
CA GLU A 291 4.91 22.10 5.37
C GLU A 291 5.11 23.34 6.27
N LEU A 292 5.93 24.29 5.82
CA LEU A 292 6.16 25.61 6.45
C LEU A 292 5.27 26.66 5.80
#